data_AF-A0A7V8FGD2-F1
#
_entry.id   AF-A0A7V8FGD2-F1
#
_cell.length_a   1.000
_cell.length_b   1.000
_cell.length_c   1.000
_cell.angle_alpha   90.00
_cell.angle_beta   90.00
_cell.angle_gamma   90.00
#
_symmetry.space_group_name_H-M   'P 1'
#
loop_
_entity.id
_entity.type
_entity.pdbx_description
1 polymer ?
#
loop_
_entity_poly.entity_id
_entity_poly.type
_entity_poly.pdbx_seq_one_letter_code
_entity_poly.pdbx_strand_id
1 'polypeptide(L)'
;MTFLSYAANLLIFAGGRVVQGKAPVLKEGLDSHLGNYTDPLPQALVLTAFVIAFAMTAVSIVLAMRSRSDNHSDHVDAHEPDETGPDAGVPRRGEDAA
;
A
#
# COMPACT_ATOMS: atom_id res chain seq x y z
N MET A 1 2.87 2.30 1.41
CA MET A 1 1.60 2.86 0.91
C MET A 1 0.51 1.81 0.63
N THR A 2 0.86 0.56 0.35
CA THR A 2 -0.05 -0.46 -0.19
C THR A 2 -1.22 -0.83 0.73
N PHE A 3 -0.97 -1.15 2.01
CA PHE A 3 -2.02 -1.69 2.89
C PHE A 3 -3.18 -0.72 3.13
N LEU A 4 -2.87 0.53 3.50
CA LEU A 4 -3.89 1.56 3.74
C LEU A 4 -4.64 1.92 2.44
N SER A 5 -3.95 1.94 1.30
CA SER A 5 -4.57 2.20 0.01
C SER A 5 -5.59 1.11 -0.36
N TYR A 6 -5.24 -0.18 -0.17
CA TYR A 6 -6.18 -1.27 -0.38
C TYR A 6 -7.37 -1.20 0.58
N ALA A 7 -7.15 -0.90 1.86
CA ALA A 7 -8.22 -0.75 2.84
C ALA A 7 -9.19 0.39 2.48
N ALA A 8 -8.67 1.54 2.05
CA ALA A 8 -9.50 2.65 1.58
C ALA A 8 -10.30 2.29 0.32
N ASN A 9 -9.68 1.59 -0.64
CA ASN A 9 -10.37 1.11 -1.83
C ASN A 9 -11.51 0.13 -1.49
N LEU A 10 -11.28 -0.78 -0.54
CA LEU A 10 -12.31 -1.70 -0.06
C LEU A 10 -13.44 -0.95 0.66
N LEU A 11 -13.13 0.08 1.46
CA LEU A 11 -14.12 0.90 2.13
C LEU A 11 -15.03 1.64 1.14
N ILE A 12 -14.45 2.27 0.12
CA ILE A 12 -15.21 2.96 -0.94
C ILE A 12 -16.11 1.97 -1.70
N PHE A 13 -15.56 0.81 -2.07
CA PHE A 13 -16.32 -0.23 -2.77
C PHE A 13 -17.47 -0.77 -1.91
N ALA A 14 -17.23 -1.03 -0.62
CA ALA A 14 -18.24 -1.54 0.30
C ALA A 14 -19.35 -0.52 0.59
N GLY A 15 -19.03 0.78 0.60
CA GLY A 15 -20.02 1.86 0.76
C GLY A 15 -20.98 2.02 -0.44
N GLY A 16 -20.64 1.44 -1.58
CA GLY A 16 -21.33 1.61 -2.86
C GLY A 16 -22.52 0.69 -3.16
N ARG A 17 -23.04 -0.01 -2.15
CA ARG A 17 -24.11 -1.04 -2.28
C ARG A 17 -23.76 -2.12 -3.32
N VAL A 18 -23.01 -3.12 -2.87
CA VAL A 18 -22.54 -4.24 -3.72
C VAL A 18 -23.71 -5.07 -4.25
N VAL A 19 -23.91 -5.07 -5.57
CA VAL A 19 -24.91 -5.89 -6.26
C VAL A 19 -24.22 -6.89 -7.20
N GLN A 20 -24.54 -8.18 -7.06
CA GLN A 20 -23.95 -9.23 -7.88
C GLN A 20 -24.64 -9.33 -9.25
N GLY A 21 -23.87 -9.74 -10.28
CA GLY A 21 -24.39 -10.05 -11.60
C GLY A 21 -24.81 -8.86 -12.47
N LYS A 22 -24.61 -7.62 -11.99
CA LYS A 22 -25.05 -6.38 -12.65
C LYS A 22 -23.89 -5.44 -12.93
N ALA A 23 -22.99 -5.80 -13.83
CA ALA A 23 -21.86 -4.93 -14.21
C ALA A 23 -22.37 -3.57 -14.73
N PRO A 24 -21.72 -2.43 -14.44
CA PRO A 24 -22.17 -1.12 -14.89
C PRO A 24 -21.72 -0.84 -16.33
N VAL A 25 -22.13 -1.72 -17.23
CA VAL A 25 -21.83 -1.66 -18.66
C VAL A 25 -23.14 -1.91 -19.39
N LEU A 26 -23.55 -0.96 -20.22
CA LEU A 26 -24.79 -1.07 -21.00
C LEU A 26 -24.74 -2.30 -21.92
N LYS A 27 -25.81 -3.08 -21.92
CA LYS A 27 -25.97 -4.27 -22.78
C LYS A 27 -27.09 -4.05 -23.77
N GLU A 28 -26.86 -4.41 -25.02
CA GLU A 28 -27.91 -4.41 -26.05
C GLU A 28 -29.04 -5.38 -25.68
N GLY A 29 -30.29 -4.97 -25.90
CA GLY A 29 -31.48 -5.75 -25.56
C GLY A 29 -31.85 -5.79 -24.07
N LEU A 30 -31.08 -5.14 -23.20
CA LEU A 30 -31.39 -4.98 -21.78
C LEU A 30 -31.83 -3.55 -21.51
N ASP A 31 -32.98 -3.39 -20.86
CA ASP A 31 -33.56 -2.08 -20.60
C ASP A 31 -32.59 -1.22 -19.77
N SER A 32 -32.45 0.07 -20.10
CA SER A 32 -31.45 0.98 -19.51
C SER A 32 -31.77 1.40 -18.07
N HIS A 33 -32.81 0.81 -17.48
CA HIS A 33 -33.25 1.08 -16.12
C HIS A 33 -32.17 0.76 -15.08
N LEU A 34 -32.02 1.66 -14.09
CA LEU A 34 -31.03 1.55 -12.99
C LEU A 34 -31.14 0.26 -12.16
N GLY A 35 -32.24 -0.49 -12.27
CA GLY A 35 -32.39 -1.78 -11.61
C GLY A 35 -31.55 -2.91 -12.24
N ASN A 36 -31.10 -2.74 -13.48
CA ASN A 36 -30.37 -3.75 -14.25
C ASN A 36 -28.84 -3.66 -14.11
N TYR A 37 -28.34 -2.56 -13.54
CA TYR A 37 -26.92 -2.24 -13.44
C TYR A 37 -26.55 -1.91 -11.98
N THR A 38 -25.30 -2.16 -11.58
CA THR A 38 -24.76 -1.67 -10.30
C THR A 38 -24.41 -0.18 -10.41
N ASP A 39 -24.26 0.49 -9.27
CA ASP A 39 -23.80 1.88 -9.25
C ASP A 39 -22.37 1.99 -9.85
N PRO A 40 -22.15 2.81 -10.90
CA PRO A 40 -20.82 3.03 -11.47
C PRO A 40 -19.93 3.95 -10.60
N LEU A 41 -20.49 4.76 -9.70
CA LEU A 41 -19.74 5.77 -8.94
C LEU A 41 -18.62 5.16 -8.08
N PRO A 42 -18.87 4.11 -7.26
CA PRO A 42 -17.81 3.50 -6.46
C PRO A 42 -16.67 2.92 -7.31
N GLN A 43 -16.98 2.42 -8.52
CA GLN A 43 -15.98 1.85 -9.41
C GLN A 43 -15.09 2.93 -10.03
N ALA A 44 -15.68 4.04 -10.46
CA ALA A 44 -14.92 5.19 -10.95
C ALA A 44 -13.99 5.75 -9.85
N LEU A 45 -14.48 5.88 -8.62
CA LEU A 45 -13.68 6.36 -7.49
C LEU A 45 -12.51 5.44 -7.15
N VAL A 46 -12.71 4.12 -7.16
CA VAL A 46 -11.63 3.13 -6.94
C VAL A 46 -10.58 3.20 -8.05
N LEU A 47 -10.98 3.36 -9.32
CA LEU A 47 -10.03 3.51 -10.43
C LEU A 47 -9.20 4.80 -10.29
N THR A 48 -9.83 5.91 -9.91
CA THR A 48 -9.11 7.16 -9.63
C THR A 48 -8.13 7.00 -8.47
N ALA A 49 -8.56 6.38 -7.37
CA ALA A 49 -7.71 6.14 -6.20
C ALA A 49 -6.52 5.23 -6.54
N PHE A 50 -6.70 4.24 -7.42
CA PHE A 50 -5.61 3.38 -7.89
C PHE A 50 -4.51 4.17 -8.60
N VAL A 51 -4.87 5.07 -9.51
CA VAL A 51 -3.89 5.89 -10.25
C VAL A 51 -3.13 6.84 -9.32
N ILE A 52 -3.83 7.45 -8.35
CA ILE A 52 -3.18 8.32 -7.34
C ILE A 52 -2.20 7.50 -6.49
N ALA A 53 -2.62 6.33 -5.99
CA ALA A 53 -1.77 5.48 -5.17
C ALA A 53 -0.53 4.98 -5.93
N PHE A 54 -0.68 4.65 -7.20
CA PHE A 54 0.42 4.29 -8.08
C PHE A 54 1.42 5.44 -8.24
N ALA A 55 0.93 6.65 -8.56
CA ALA A 55 1.77 7.84 -8.69
C ALA A 55 2.52 8.17 -7.38
N MET A 56 1.81 8.13 -6.26
CA MET A 56 2.42 8.35 -4.93
C MET A 56 3.48 7.30 -4.61
N THR A 57 3.26 6.03 -4.98
CA THR A 57 4.25 4.97 -4.77
C THR A 57 5.50 5.20 -5.63
N ALA A 58 5.35 5.59 -6.89
CA ALA A 58 6.49 5.94 -7.75
C ALA A 58 7.30 7.10 -7.17
N VAL A 59 6.63 8.17 -6.71
CA VAL A 59 7.28 9.30 -6.04
C VAL A 59 8.00 8.86 -4.76
N SER A 60 7.34 8.05 -3.91
CA SER A 60 7.96 7.54 -2.68
C SER A 60 9.21 6.69 -2.97
N ILE A 61 9.21 5.86 -4.01
CA ILE A 61 10.37 5.05 -4.40
C ILE A 61 11.53 5.94 -4.86
N VAL A 62 11.25 6.91 -5.74
CA VAL A 62 12.28 7.84 -6.23
C VAL A 62 12.87 8.64 -5.06
N LEU A 63 12.03 9.12 -4.14
CA LEU A 63 12.48 9.83 -2.95
C LEU A 63 13.31 8.95 -2.02
N ALA A 64 12.91 7.70 -1.79
CA ALA A 64 13.67 6.75 -0.97
C ALA A 64 15.04 6.44 -1.58
N MET A 65 15.09 6.19 -2.90
CA MET A 65 16.35 5.99 -3.61
C MET A 65 17.26 7.21 -3.50
N ARG A 66 16.71 8.41 -3.64
CA ARG A 66 17.47 9.66 -3.52
C ARG A 66 17.98 9.87 -2.10
N SER A 67 17.13 9.69 -1.10
CA SER A 67 17.48 9.79 0.31
C SER A 67 18.63 8.85 0.67
N ARG A 68 18.56 7.59 0.23
CA ARG A 68 19.62 6.61 0.47
C ARG A 68 20.93 6.97 -0.26
N SER A 69 20.84 7.52 -1.47
CA SER A 69 22.02 7.97 -2.22
C SER A 69 22.72 9.16 -1.54
N ASP A 70 21.96 10.06 -0.91
CA ASP A 70 22.52 11.26 -0.29
C ASP A 70 23.02 10.96 1.14
N ASN A 71 22.25 10.19 1.92
CA ASN A 71 22.52 9.93 3.35
C ASN A 71 23.32 8.64 3.61
N HIS A 72 23.45 7.76 2.63
CA HIS A 72 24.08 6.42 2.76
C HIS A 72 23.44 5.51 3.82
N SER A 73 22.33 5.93 4.43
CA SER A 73 21.56 5.21 5.44
C SER A 73 20.07 5.21 5.07
N ASP A 74 19.34 4.22 5.57
CA ASP A 74 17.87 4.07 5.41
C ASP A 74 17.14 4.31 6.74
N HIS A 75 17.85 4.80 7.78
CA HIS A 75 17.22 5.21 9.03
C HIS A 75 16.37 6.46 8.81
N VAL A 76 15.13 6.39 9.27
CA VAL A 76 14.12 7.44 9.11
C VAL A 76 14.47 8.71 9.89
N ASP A 77 15.25 8.58 10.96
CA ASP A 77 15.72 9.64 11.86
C ASP A 77 17.18 10.05 11.58
N ALA A 78 17.81 9.50 10.54
CA ALA A 78 19.18 9.81 10.11
C ALA A 78 20.28 9.57 11.16
N HIS A 79 20.03 8.74 12.17
CA HIS A 79 21.04 8.29 13.13
C HIS A 79 21.41 6.84 12.83
N GLU A 80 22.72 6.54 12.74
CA GLU A 80 23.15 5.14 12.83
C GLU A 80 23.18 4.73 14.31
N PRO A 81 22.77 3.49 14.65
CA PRO A 81 22.91 3.01 16.01
C PRO A 81 24.38 2.96 16.37
N ASP A 82 24.80 3.74 17.37
CA ASP A 82 26.14 3.65 17.95
C ASP A 82 26.42 2.19 18.34
N GLU A 83 27.50 1.60 17.80
CA GLU A 83 27.95 0.23 18.10
C GLU A 83 28.32 0.00 19.59
N THR A 84 28.11 0.99 20.47
CA THR A 84 28.37 0.98 21.92
C THR A 84 27.14 0.78 22.80
N GLY A 85 26.04 0.24 22.26
CA GLY A 85 24.89 -0.19 23.05
C GLY A 85 25.23 -1.33 24.04
N PRO A 86 24.57 -1.41 25.22
CA PRO A 86 24.95 -2.31 26.32
C PRO A 86 24.88 -3.83 26.05
N ASP A 87 24.50 -4.25 24.85
CA ASP A 87 24.48 -5.65 24.40
C ASP A 87 25.73 -6.06 23.59
N ALA A 88 26.80 -5.26 23.62
CA ALA A 88 28.10 -5.65 23.09
C ALA A 88 28.75 -6.75 23.95
N GLY A 89 28.41 -8.01 23.63
CA GLY A 89 29.22 -9.19 23.94
C GLY A 89 28.95 -9.81 25.30
N VAL A 90 27.94 -10.68 25.38
CA VAL A 90 28.00 -11.80 26.32
C VAL A 90 29.13 -12.73 25.85
N PRO A 91 30.26 -12.86 26.57
CA PRO A 91 31.32 -13.75 26.16
C PRO A 91 30.81 -15.18 26.34
N ARG A 92 30.81 -16.00 25.28
CA ARG A 92 30.55 -17.44 25.43
C ARG A 92 31.71 -18.05 26.22
N ARG A 93 31.51 -18.17 27.52
CA ARG A 93 32.41 -18.91 28.42
C ARG A 93 32.16 -20.40 28.21
N GLY A 94 33.15 -21.08 27.64
CA GLY A 94 33.29 -22.53 27.77
C GLY A 94 33.18 -23.28 26.45
N GLU A 95 34.31 -23.42 25.78
CA GLU A 95 34.73 -24.45 24.81
C GLU A 95 36.17 -24.02 24.53
N ASP A 96 37.12 -24.30 25.42
CA ASP A 96 38.04 -25.40 25.22
C ASP A 96 38.54 -25.95 26.57
N ALA A 97 38.01 -27.11 26.94
CA ALA A 97 38.64 -28.04 27.84
C ALA A 97 39.20 -29.20 26.99
N ALA A 98 40.52 -29.23 26.79
CA ALA A 98 41.30 -30.42 26.44
C ALA A 98 42.80 -30.13 26.60
#